data_AF-A0A1Z1UZ56-F1
#
_entry.id   AF-A0A1Z1UZ56-F1
#
_cell.length_a   1.000
_cell.length_b   1.000
_cell.length_c   1.000
_cell.angle_alpha   90.00
_cell.angle_beta   90.00
_cell.angle_gamma   90.00
#
_symmetry.space_group_name_H-M   'P 1'
#
loop_
_entity.id
_entity.type
_entity.pdbx_description
1 polymer ?
#
loop_
_entity_poly.entity_id
_entity_poly.type
_entity_poly.pdbx_seq_one_letter_code
_entity_poly.pdbx_strand_id
1 'polypeptide(L)' 'MKQGDLVKVHEKGRSVFTIVTIDEEEGSAVIESAVDAPGKYPFPAPLAGLVRVEQ' A
#
# COMPACT_ATOMS: atom_id res chain seq x y z
N MET A 1 -2.47 2.31 10.16
CA MET A 1 -2.38 1.31 9.07
C MET A 1 -1.70 0.07 9.63
N LYS A 2 -1.99 -1.11 9.08
CA LYS A 2 -1.39 -2.39 9.45
C LYS A 2 -1.30 -3.29 8.21
N GLN A 3 -0.53 -4.37 8.31
CA GLN A 3 -0.49 -5.42 7.30
C GLN A 3 -1.91 -5.91 6.95
N GLY A 4 -2.17 -6.09 5.65
CA GLY A 4 -3.46 -6.49 5.10
C GLY A 4 -4.45 -5.33 4.87
N ASP A 5 -4.16 -4.12 5.32
CA ASP A 5 -5.00 -2.96 4.98
C ASP A 5 -4.92 -2.61 3.49
N LEU A 6 -6.04 -2.14 2.95
CA LEU A 6 -6.09 -1.56 1.60
C LEU A 6 -5.75 -0.07 1.65
N VAL A 7 -4.89 0.37 0.74
CA VAL A 7 -4.35 1.73 0.69
C VAL A 7 -4.24 2.26 -0.74
N LYS A 8 -4.12 3.58 -0.86
CA LYS A 8 -3.74 4.31 -2.07
C LYS A 8 -2.43 5.06 -1.81
N VAL A 9 -1.63 5.26 -2.86
CA VAL A 9 -0.33 5.97 -2.77
C VAL A 9 -0.48 7.49 -2.58
N HIS A 10 -1.72 7.99 -2.62
CA HIS A 10 -2.13 9.35 -2.24
C HIS A 10 -3.67 9.46 -2.29
N GLU A 11 -4.25 10.53 -1.77
CA GLU A 11 -5.72 10.73 -1.68
C GLU A 11 -6.43 10.66 -3.05
N LYS A 12 -5.83 11.26 -4.08
CA LYS A 12 -6.34 11.22 -5.47
C LYS A 12 -6.02 9.93 -6.21
N GLY A 13 -5.36 8.96 -5.57
CA GLY A 13 -4.95 7.71 -6.18
C GLY A 13 -6.17 6.88 -6.55
N ARG A 14 -6.18 6.34 -7.78
CA ARG A 14 -7.23 5.41 -8.22
C ARG A 14 -6.87 3.96 -7.94
N SER A 15 -5.59 3.63 -8.02
CA SER A 15 -5.09 2.29 -7.77
C SER A 15 -5.11 1.97 -6.28
N VAL A 16 -5.64 0.79 -5.96
CA VAL A 16 -5.70 0.26 -4.59
C VAL A 16 -4.67 -0.84 -4.44
N PHE A 17 -3.97 -0.82 -3.32
CA PHE A 17 -2.90 -1.73 -2.98
C PHE A 17 -3.15 -2.32 -1.59
N THR A 18 -2.60 -3.49 -1.34
CA THR A 18 -2.60 -4.15 -0.03
C THR A 18 -1.25 -3.93 0.62
N ILE A 19 -1.22 -3.59 1.91
CA ILE A 19 0.01 -3.59 2.70
C ILE A 19 0.45 -5.03 2.92
N VAL A 20 1.60 -5.39 2.35
CA VAL A 20 2.23 -6.71 2.52
C VAL A 20 3.07 -6.74 3.79
N THR A 21 3.84 -5.68 4.06
CA THR A 21 4.69 -5.57 5.26
C THR A 21 4.86 -4.09 5.62
N ILE A 22 5.09 -3.79 6.90
CA ILE A 22 5.42 -2.43 7.36
C ILE A 22 6.83 -2.46 7.95
N ASP A 23 7.65 -1.50 7.56
CA ASP A 23 8.92 -1.19 8.17
C ASP A 23 8.76 0.08 9.02
N GLU A 24 8.65 -0.11 10.33
CA GLU A 24 8.48 1.01 11.27
C GLU A 24 9.78 1.81 11.48
N GLU A 25 10.94 1.23 11.19
CA GLU A 25 12.25 1.88 11.34
C GLU A 25 12.51 2.84 10.17
N GLU A 26 12.24 2.41 8.93
CA GLU A 26 12.32 3.26 7.73
C GLU A 26 11.08 4.14 7.52
N GLY A 27 9.99 3.90 8.27
CA GLY A 27 8.73 4.62 8.08
C GLY A 27 8.07 4.33 6.72
N SER A 28 8.24 3.11 6.21
CA SER A 28 7.78 2.68 4.90
C SER A 28 6.93 1.41 4.98
N ALA A 29 6.23 1.08 3.91
CA ALA A 29 5.50 -0.17 3.79
C ALA A 29 5.71 -0.76 2.39
N VAL A 30 5.83 -2.08 2.34
CA VAL A 30 5.79 -2.80 1.07
C VAL A 30 4.32 -3.02 0.72
N ILE A 31 3.93 -2.52 -0.46
CA ILE A 31 2.56 -2.63 -0.96
C ILE A 31 2.52 -3.43 -2.26
N GLU A 32 1.43 -4.15 -2.49
CA GLU A 32 1.18 -4.92 -3.72
C GLU A 32 -0.20 -4.57 -4.29
N SER A 33 -0.37 -4.64 -5.62
CA SER A 33 -1.67 -4.41 -6.25
C SER A 33 -2.77 -5.30 -5.65
N ALA A 34 -3.86 -4.69 -5.20
CA ALA A 34 -5.01 -5.42 -4.66
C ALA A 34 -5.83 -6.13 -5.76
N VAL A 35 -5.69 -5.69 -7.02
CA VAL A 35 -6.30 -6.33 -8.18
C VAL A 35 -5.35 -7.35 -8.78
N ASP A 36 -5.91 -8.50 -9.19
CA ASP A 36 -5.15 -9.54 -9.86
C ASP A 36 -4.70 -9.08 -11.25
N ALA A 37 -3.41 -8.81 -11.37
CA ALA A 37 -2.78 -8.27 -12.57
C ALA A 37 -1.47 -9.02 -12.83
N PRO A 38 -1.12 -9.31 -14.09
CA PRO A 38 0.07 -10.10 -14.44
C PRO A 38 1.42 -9.48 -14.01
N GLY A 39 1.41 -8.23 -13.52
CA GLY A 39 2.58 -7.52 -12.99
C GLY A 39 2.46 -7.15 -11.51
N LYS A 40 1.89 -8.01 -10.66
CA LYS A 40 1.93 -7.87 -9.20
C LYS A 40 3.37 -7.99 -8.71
N TYR A 41 4.05 -6.86 -8.64
CA TYR A 41 5.33 -6.75 -7.96
C TYR A 41 5.14 -5.89 -6.71
N PRO A 42 5.46 -6.41 -5.52
CA PRO A 42 5.53 -5.61 -4.32
C PRO A 42 6.57 -4.50 -4.49
N PHE A 43 6.24 -3.29 -4.03
CA PHE A 43 7.18 -2.18 -4.02
C PHE A 43 7.07 -1.37 -2.73
N PRO A 44 8.18 -0.77 -2.25
CA PRO A 44 8.16 0.06 -1.06
C PRO A 44 7.49 1.40 -1.34
N ALA A 45 6.71 1.87 -0.37
CA ALA A 45 6.06 3.18 -0.38
C ALA A 45 6.12 3.83 1.01
N PRO A 46 6.35 5.15 1.12
CA PRO A 46 6.41 5.83 2.40
C PRO A 46 5.04 5.86 3.10
N LEU A 47 4.99 5.52 4.38
CA LEU A 47 3.73 5.47 5.16
C LEU A 47 3.00 6.82 5.15
N ALA A 48 3.74 7.92 5.17
CA ALA A 48 3.20 9.27 5.17
C ALA A 48 2.36 9.62 3.92
N GLY A 49 2.62 8.96 2.79
CA GLY A 49 1.87 9.15 1.55
C GLY A 49 0.68 8.19 1.39
N LEU A 50 0.64 7.12 2.19
CA LEU A 50 -0.40 6.10 2.08
C LEU A 50 -1.70 6.56 2.73
N VAL A 51 -2.79 6.43 1.98
CA VAL A 51 -4.14 6.74 2.45
C VAL A 51 -4.92 5.44 2.55
N ARG A 52 -5.42 5.12 3.75
CA ARG A 52 -6.26 3.95 3.98
C ARG A 52 -7.56 4.07 3.21
N VAL A 53 -7.99 2.98 2.57
CA VAL A 53 -9.31 2.87 1.97
C VAL A 53 -10.25 2.34 3.05
N GLU A 54 -11.27 3.13 3.41
CA GLU A 54 -12.38 2.65 4.22
C GLU A 54 -13.28 1.76 3.34
N GLN A 55 -13.60 0.57 3.83
CA GLN A 55 -14.60 -0.31 3.20
C GLN A 55 -15.99 0.02 3.75
#